data_AF-A0A921EQ37-F1
#
_entry.id   AF-A0A921EQ37-F1
#
_cell.length_a   1.000
_cell.length_b   1.000
_cell.length_c   1.000
_cell.angle_alpha   90.00
_cell.angle_beta   90.00
_cell.angle_gamma   90.00
#
_symmetry.space_group_name_H-M   'P 1'
#
loop_
_entity.id
_entity.type
_entity.pdbx_description
1 polymer ?
#
loop_
_entity_poly.entity_id
_entity_poly.type
_entity_poly.pdbx_seq_one_letter_code
_entity_poly.pdbx_strand_id
1 'polypeptide(L)'
;EGLFGMHDIYSPIGALPPNRVPLPIQNAGDRIGDKVYKIDADKVVAVIETNAPDRNTPFKPLDDDSRAIAGHFLDWLGAEVKAGRLPENLLPLQSGVGNIANAVLAGLLEGPFENLTSYTEVIQDGMIDLIDSGKLTVASATAFSLSPTAAEKMNENAAHYAKKIVLRPQDVSNHPEAIRRMGVIACNGMIEADIYGNVNSTHVMGSRMQNGIGGSGDFTRNGWASCFVTPSTAKGGAISCIVPMVNHVDHTEHDVQVLITEQGLADLRGLAPRQRALKVIENCAHPDYKEPLREYIKLAEKKANGMHTPHDLATALGWHVRFLETGTMMA
;
A
#
# COMPACT_ATOMS: atom_id res chain seq x y z
N GLU A 1 22.85 -2.20 -21.24
CA GLU A 1 22.49 -1.01 -22.06
C GLU A 1 20.99 -0.66 -22.03
N GLY A 2 20.07 -1.64 -22.02
CA GLY A 2 18.62 -1.37 -22.11
C GLY A 2 17.97 -0.58 -20.96
N LEU A 3 18.63 -0.44 -19.80
CA LEU A 3 18.14 0.39 -18.67
C LEU A 3 18.42 1.89 -18.86
N PHE A 4 19.37 2.26 -19.73
CA PHE A 4 19.70 3.66 -19.97
C PHE A 4 18.51 4.37 -20.62
N GLY A 5 18.04 5.45 -19.99
CA GLY A 5 16.86 6.20 -20.42
C GLY A 5 15.57 5.89 -19.64
N MET A 6 15.55 4.87 -18.78
CA MET A 6 14.43 4.66 -17.85
C MET A 6 14.41 5.72 -16.73
N HIS A 7 15.59 6.16 -16.29
CA HIS A 7 15.75 7.05 -15.15
C HIS A 7 15.38 8.52 -15.46
N ASP A 8 14.87 9.22 -14.46
CA ASP A 8 14.58 10.65 -14.44
C ASP A 8 15.07 11.26 -13.12
N ILE A 9 16.30 11.78 -13.14
CA ILE A 9 17.04 12.25 -11.98
C ILE A 9 16.86 13.78 -11.84
N TYR A 10 16.00 14.19 -10.92
CA TYR A 10 15.71 15.60 -10.68
C TYR A 10 16.57 16.18 -9.54
N SER A 11 17.79 16.63 -9.86
CA SER A 11 18.73 17.17 -8.85
C SER A 11 18.19 18.31 -7.96
N PRO A 12 17.32 19.24 -8.43
CA PRO A 12 16.82 20.32 -7.58
C PRO A 12 16.01 19.87 -6.36
N ILE A 13 15.52 18.62 -6.30
CA ILE A 13 14.85 18.08 -5.10
C ILE A 13 15.75 18.11 -3.86
N GLY A 14 17.07 17.98 -4.07
CA GLY A 14 18.09 18.00 -3.03
C GLY A 14 18.43 19.41 -2.52
N ALA A 15 17.82 20.46 -3.06
CA ALA A 15 18.05 21.82 -2.56
C ALA A 15 17.65 21.92 -1.07
N LEU A 16 18.50 22.57 -0.29
CA LEU A 16 18.23 22.79 1.13
C LEU A 16 17.28 23.98 1.32
N PRO A 17 16.36 23.92 2.29
CA PRO A 17 15.58 25.09 2.70
C PRO A 17 16.49 26.28 3.06
N PRO A 18 16.09 27.53 2.75
CA PRO A 18 14.80 27.95 2.20
C PRO A 18 14.71 27.93 0.66
N ASN A 19 15.68 27.34 -0.06
CA ASN A 19 15.81 27.47 -1.52
C ASN A 19 15.13 26.35 -2.33
N ARG A 20 14.29 25.51 -1.70
CA ARG A 20 13.51 24.51 -2.42
C ARG A 20 12.52 25.17 -3.36
N VAL A 21 12.38 24.62 -4.56
CA VAL A 21 11.41 25.07 -5.56
C VAL A 21 10.28 24.03 -5.67
N PRO A 22 9.08 24.44 -6.14
CA PRO A 22 8.00 23.50 -6.42
C PRO A 22 8.45 22.38 -7.37
N LEU A 23 7.92 21.18 -7.17
CA LEU A 23 8.24 20.02 -8.01
C LEU A 23 7.45 20.12 -9.33
N PRO A 24 8.10 20.26 -10.51
CA PRO A 24 7.40 20.56 -11.77
C PRO A 24 6.82 19.30 -12.44
N ILE A 25 6.23 18.39 -11.66
CA ILE A 25 5.57 17.16 -12.13
C ILE A 25 4.05 17.34 -12.10
N GLN A 26 3.36 17.02 -13.18
CA GLN A 26 1.90 17.12 -13.29
C GLN A 26 1.26 15.75 -13.54
N ASN A 27 1.93 14.89 -14.30
CA ASN A 27 1.45 13.56 -14.65
C ASN A 27 2.48 12.48 -14.31
N ALA A 28 2.02 11.25 -14.14
CA ALA A 28 2.88 10.13 -13.77
C ALA A 28 4.04 9.90 -14.76
N GLY A 29 3.86 10.20 -16.04
CA GLY A 29 4.87 9.99 -17.09
C GLY A 29 5.83 11.16 -17.36
N ASP A 30 5.65 12.33 -16.73
CA ASP A 30 6.45 13.51 -17.03
C ASP A 30 7.93 13.26 -16.69
N ARG A 31 8.86 13.62 -17.57
CA ARG A 31 10.31 13.59 -17.26
C ARG A 31 10.79 15.01 -16.98
N ILE A 32 11.33 15.23 -15.80
CA ILE A 32 11.68 16.58 -15.29
C ILE A 32 13.18 16.76 -15.03
N GLY A 33 13.98 15.70 -15.18
CA GLY A 33 15.39 15.66 -14.85
C GLY A 33 16.27 15.04 -15.94
N ASP A 34 17.44 14.56 -15.51
CA ASP A 34 18.44 13.94 -16.38
C ASP A 34 18.32 12.41 -16.38
N LYS A 35 18.88 11.74 -17.38
CA LYS A 35 18.94 10.26 -17.44
C LYS A 35 20.01 9.64 -16.54
N VAL A 36 20.86 10.47 -15.94
CA VAL A 36 22.06 10.06 -15.19
C VAL A 36 22.26 10.94 -13.97
N TYR A 37 22.92 10.39 -12.94
CA TYR A 37 23.49 11.21 -11.88
C TYR A 37 24.73 11.96 -12.40
N LYS A 38 24.79 13.26 -12.11
CA LYS A 38 25.98 14.09 -12.34
C LYS A 38 26.80 14.10 -11.05
N ILE A 39 28.03 13.60 -11.12
CA ILE A 39 28.97 13.58 -9.99
C ILE A 39 30.27 14.27 -10.39
N ASP A 40 30.98 14.79 -9.39
CA ASP A 40 32.34 15.29 -9.55
C ASP A 40 33.30 14.11 -9.70
N ALA A 41 33.95 14.00 -10.86
CA ALA A 41 34.84 12.90 -11.18
C ALA A 41 36.04 12.82 -10.22
N ASP A 42 36.49 13.95 -9.67
CA ASP A 42 37.61 13.99 -8.73
C ASP A 42 37.27 13.34 -7.38
N LYS A 43 35.97 13.18 -7.08
CA LYS A 43 35.49 12.45 -5.90
C LYS A 43 35.41 10.94 -6.12
N VAL A 44 35.59 10.45 -7.35
CA VAL A 44 35.55 9.02 -7.66
C VAL A 44 36.91 8.40 -7.32
N VAL A 45 36.96 7.75 -6.15
CA VAL A 45 38.19 7.10 -5.65
C VAL A 45 38.45 5.72 -6.25
N ALA A 46 37.41 5.05 -6.77
CA ALA A 46 37.50 3.74 -7.40
C ALA A 46 36.25 3.46 -8.26
N VAL A 47 36.41 2.63 -9.29
CA VAL A 47 35.33 1.98 -10.05
C VAL A 47 35.55 0.48 -9.94
N ILE A 48 34.55 -0.24 -9.40
CA ILE A 48 34.63 -1.68 -9.18
C ILE A 48 33.71 -2.36 -10.18
N GLU A 49 34.28 -3.17 -11.06
CA GLU A 49 33.50 -4.00 -11.98
C GLU A 49 32.87 -5.17 -11.23
N THR A 50 31.57 -5.39 -11.43
CA THR A 50 30.81 -6.47 -10.80
C THR A 50 29.94 -7.18 -11.83
N ASN A 51 29.64 -8.44 -11.57
CA ASN A 51 28.70 -9.24 -12.37
C ASN A 51 27.96 -10.22 -11.45
N ALA A 52 26.95 -9.72 -10.76
CA ALA A 52 26.08 -10.51 -9.91
C ALA A 52 24.63 -10.04 -10.12
N PRO A 53 23.66 -10.97 -10.14
CA PRO A 53 22.26 -10.60 -10.25
C PRO A 53 21.74 -9.98 -8.95
N ASP A 54 20.63 -9.26 -9.05
CA ASP A 54 19.85 -8.84 -7.88
C ASP A 54 19.29 -10.04 -7.12
N ARG A 55 18.91 -9.80 -5.86
CA ARG A 55 18.26 -10.81 -5.01
C ARG A 55 16.74 -10.73 -5.18
N ASN A 56 16.22 -11.46 -6.16
CA ASN A 56 14.79 -11.52 -6.44
C ASN A 56 14.10 -12.65 -5.65
N THR A 57 13.01 -12.32 -4.95
CA THR A 57 12.20 -13.31 -4.20
C THR A 57 11.00 -13.73 -5.04
N PRO A 58 10.69 -15.03 -5.18
CA PRO A 58 9.47 -15.46 -5.86
C PRO A 58 8.23 -15.01 -5.07
N PHE A 59 7.21 -14.54 -5.79
CA PHE A 59 5.90 -14.30 -5.20
C PHE A 59 5.14 -15.61 -5.01
N LYS A 60 4.28 -15.69 -4.00
CA LYS A 60 3.43 -16.87 -3.85
C LYS A 60 2.31 -16.81 -4.88
N PRO A 61 1.79 -17.96 -5.33
CA PRO A 61 0.56 -18.01 -6.11
C PRO A 61 -0.59 -17.31 -5.39
N LEU A 62 -1.52 -16.75 -6.16
CA LEU A 62 -2.74 -16.15 -5.62
C LEU A 62 -3.59 -17.22 -4.92
N ASP A 63 -3.89 -16.99 -3.66
CA ASP A 63 -4.87 -17.76 -2.89
C ASP A 63 -6.28 -17.14 -2.99
N ASP A 64 -7.27 -17.84 -2.44
CA ASP A 64 -8.69 -17.43 -2.51
C ASP A 64 -8.95 -16.13 -1.74
N ASP A 65 -8.29 -15.95 -0.59
CA ASP A 65 -8.39 -14.72 0.20
C ASP A 65 -7.88 -13.51 -0.60
N SER A 66 -6.72 -13.66 -1.26
CA SER A 66 -6.15 -12.61 -2.11
C SER A 66 -7.08 -12.28 -3.29
N ARG A 67 -7.72 -13.28 -3.90
CA ARG A 67 -8.73 -13.07 -4.97
C ARG A 67 -9.96 -12.33 -4.46
N ALA A 68 -10.48 -12.71 -3.29
CA ALA A 68 -11.64 -12.05 -2.69
C ALA A 68 -11.36 -10.58 -2.36
N ILE A 69 -10.20 -10.30 -1.74
CA ILE A 69 -9.75 -8.93 -1.45
C ILE A 69 -9.66 -8.10 -2.74
N ALA A 70 -9.04 -8.66 -3.79
CA ALA A 70 -8.95 -7.98 -5.08
C ALA A 70 -10.33 -7.70 -5.68
N GLY A 71 -11.25 -8.66 -5.62
CA GLY A 71 -12.64 -8.50 -6.06
C GLY A 71 -13.35 -7.35 -5.35
N HIS A 72 -13.29 -7.30 -4.02
CA HIS A 72 -13.88 -6.21 -3.24
C HIS A 72 -13.30 -4.84 -3.59
N PHE A 73 -11.99 -4.77 -3.83
CA PHE A 73 -11.35 -3.53 -4.23
C PHE A 73 -11.80 -3.06 -5.63
N LEU A 74 -11.86 -3.97 -6.61
CA LEU A 74 -12.34 -3.66 -7.96
C LEU A 74 -13.81 -3.26 -7.98
N ASP A 75 -14.65 -3.94 -7.21
CA ASP A 75 -16.07 -3.60 -7.06
C ASP A 75 -16.24 -2.18 -6.51
N TRP A 76 -15.41 -1.82 -5.51
CA TRP A 76 -15.40 -0.47 -4.97
C TRP A 76 -14.94 0.56 -6.00
N LEU A 77 -13.84 0.32 -6.73
CA LEU A 77 -13.39 1.19 -7.82
C LEU A 77 -14.49 1.36 -8.88
N GLY A 78 -15.14 0.28 -9.29
CA GLY A 78 -16.23 0.30 -10.25
C GLY A 78 -17.45 1.09 -9.75
N ALA A 79 -17.77 0.98 -8.45
CA ALA A 79 -18.83 1.76 -7.83
C ALA A 79 -18.49 3.26 -7.76
N GLU A 80 -17.23 3.62 -7.49
CA GLU A 80 -16.77 5.02 -7.53
C GLU A 80 -16.85 5.60 -8.95
N VAL A 81 -16.48 4.84 -9.98
CA VAL A 81 -16.61 5.24 -11.39
C VAL A 81 -18.09 5.41 -11.76
N LYS A 82 -18.94 4.42 -11.48
CA LYS A 82 -20.38 4.48 -11.75
C LYS A 82 -21.06 5.66 -11.08
N ALA A 83 -20.58 6.06 -9.90
CA ALA A 83 -21.10 7.21 -9.18
C ALA A 83 -20.48 8.55 -9.60
N GLY A 84 -19.59 8.57 -10.60
CA GLY A 84 -18.94 9.78 -11.11
C GLY A 84 -17.90 10.38 -10.15
N ARG A 85 -17.41 9.62 -9.18
CA ARG A 85 -16.37 10.05 -8.23
C ARG A 85 -14.96 9.75 -8.71
N LEU A 86 -14.80 8.75 -9.58
CA LEU A 86 -13.57 8.44 -10.31
C LEU A 86 -13.84 8.45 -11.82
N PRO A 87 -12.85 8.81 -12.65
CA PRO A 87 -12.96 8.66 -14.09
C PRO A 87 -12.84 7.19 -14.51
N GLU A 88 -13.25 6.85 -15.74
CA GLU A 88 -13.23 5.47 -16.26
C GLU A 88 -11.82 4.85 -16.29
N ASN A 89 -10.80 5.68 -16.51
CA ASN A 89 -9.39 5.28 -16.50
C ASN A 89 -8.74 5.39 -15.11
N LEU A 90 -9.55 5.59 -14.06
CA LEU A 90 -9.12 5.80 -12.67
C LEU A 90 -8.14 6.98 -12.52
N LEU A 91 -7.52 7.07 -11.34
CA LEU A 91 -6.38 7.96 -11.07
C LEU A 91 -5.09 7.12 -10.99
N PRO A 92 -3.90 7.74 -10.97
CA PRO A 92 -2.66 7.00 -10.86
C PRO A 92 -2.68 6.06 -9.66
N LEU A 93 -2.36 4.80 -9.90
CA LEU A 93 -2.39 3.76 -8.88
C LEU A 93 -1.04 3.68 -8.15
N GLN A 94 -1.08 3.49 -6.84
CA GLN A 94 0.03 2.99 -6.05
C GLN A 94 -0.38 1.67 -5.41
N SER A 95 0.48 0.67 -5.58
CA SER A 95 0.34 -0.63 -4.95
C SER A 95 1.55 -0.89 -4.07
N GLY A 96 1.31 -1.31 -2.83
CA GLY A 96 2.36 -1.76 -1.92
C GLY A 96 3.03 -3.05 -2.41
N VAL A 97 3.92 -3.61 -1.60
CA VAL A 97 4.62 -4.88 -1.90
C VAL A 97 3.92 -6.09 -1.26
N GLY A 98 3.95 -7.23 -1.93
CA GLY A 98 3.46 -8.51 -1.40
C GLY A 98 2.39 -9.19 -2.26
N ASN A 99 1.88 -10.33 -1.77
CA ASN A 99 0.96 -11.18 -2.55
C ASN A 99 -0.39 -10.49 -2.82
N ILE A 100 -0.93 -9.77 -1.84
CA ILE A 100 -2.25 -9.12 -1.97
C ILE A 100 -2.17 -7.95 -2.97
N ALA A 101 -1.07 -7.20 -2.96
CA ALA A 101 -0.77 -6.20 -3.97
C ALA A 101 -0.75 -6.82 -5.38
N ASN A 102 -0.08 -7.95 -5.57
CA ASN A 102 -0.11 -8.67 -6.84
C ASN A 102 -1.51 -9.15 -7.23
N ALA A 103 -2.34 -9.53 -6.25
CA ALA A 103 -3.73 -9.92 -6.50
C ALA A 103 -4.58 -8.77 -7.03
N VAL A 104 -4.41 -7.57 -6.45
CA VAL A 104 -5.05 -6.35 -6.93
C VAL A 104 -4.61 -6.04 -8.37
N LEU A 105 -3.31 -6.16 -8.69
CA LEU A 105 -2.80 -5.95 -10.05
C LEU A 105 -3.34 -6.99 -11.05
N ALA A 106 -3.41 -8.26 -10.65
CA ALA A 106 -4.03 -9.33 -11.46
C ALA A 106 -5.53 -9.06 -11.69
N GLY A 107 -6.22 -8.60 -10.65
CA GLY A 107 -7.62 -8.19 -10.76
C GLY A 107 -7.83 -7.02 -11.73
N LEU A 108 -6.93 -6.02 -11.72
CA LEU A 108 -6.97 -4.91 -12.69
C LEU A 108 -6.72 -5.39 -14.12
N LEU A 109 -5.88 -6.41 -14.30
CA LEU A 109 -5.61 -7.01 -15.60
C LEU A 109 -6.86 -7.67 -16.20
N GLU A 110 -7.68 -8.32 -15.37
CA GLU A 110 -8.94 -8.95 -15.79
C GLU A 110 -10.13 -7.98 -15.81
N GLY A 111 -10.06 -6.90 -15.01
CA GLY A 111 -11.14 -5.93 -14.81
C GLY A 111 -11.40 -5.02 -16.01
N PRO A 112 -12.46 -4.20 -15.96
CA PRO A 112 -12.92 -3.40 -17.10
C PRO A 112 -12.14 -2.08 -17.31
N PHE A 113 -11.15 -1.79 -16.46
CA PHE A 113 -10.45 -0.51 -16.49
C PHE A 113 -9.34 -0.51 -17.55
N GLU A 114 -9.28 0.58 -18.31
CA GLU A 114 -8.36 0.76 -19.43
C GLU A 114 -7.59 2.07 -19.28
N ASN A 115 -6.48 2.21 -20.00
CA ASN A 115 -5.64 3.42 -19.99
C ASN A 115 -5.17 3.83 -18.58
N LEU A 116 -4.87 2.83 -17.76
CA LEU A 116 -4.38 3.01 -16.41
C LEU A 116 -3.02 3.70 -16.42
N THR A 117 -2.72 4.39 -15.33
CA THR A 117 -1.40 4.94 -15.03
C THR A 117 -1.01 4.56 -13.60
N SER A 118 0.29 4.47 -13.33
CA SER A 118 0.81 4.15 -12.01
C SER A 118 1.82 5.20 -11.56
N TYR A 119 1.70 5.64 -10.32
CA TYR A 119 2.68 6.46 -9.61
C TYR A 119 2.92 5.83 -8.24
N THR A 120 3.92 4.95 -8.16
CA THR A 120 4.15 4.02 -7.06
C THR A 120 5.59 4.12 -6.54
N GLU A 121 5.94 3.40 -5.49
CA GLU A 121 7.33 3.26 -5.04
C GLU A 121 8.07 2.19 -5.84
N VAL A 122 7.42 1.05 -6.11
CA VAL A 122 8.05 -0.12 -6.74
C VAL A 122 7.19 -0.72 -7.84
N ILE A 123 7.86 -1.24 -8.88
CA ILE A 123 7.23 -2.02 -9.96
C ILE A 123 7.37 -3.51 -9.65
N GLN A 124 6.24 -4.20 -9.54
CA GLN A 124 6.16 -5.65 -9.32
C GLN A 124 5.71 -6.37 -10.60
N ASP A 125 5.76 -7.70 -10.58
CA ASP A 125 5.40 -8.59 -11.69
C ASP A 125 4.07 -8.22 -12.35
N GLY A 126 3.00 -8.05 -11.56
CA GLY A 126 1.68 -7.72 -12.10
C GLY A 126 1.62 -6.39 -12.87
N MET A 127 2.52 -5.45 -12.56
CA MET A 127 2.61 -4.18 -13.27
C MET A 127 3.27 -4.37 -14.66
N ILE A 128 4.20 -5.32 -14.78
CA ILE A 128 4.78 -5.72 -16.07
C ILE A 128 3.70 -6.38 -16.94
N ASP A 129 2.89 -7.26 -16.37
CA ASP A 129 1.80 -7.91 -17.11
C ASP A 129 0.73 -6.91 -17.57
N LEU A 130 0.41 -5.91 -16.72
CA LEU A 130 -0.47 -4.80 -17.10
C LEU A 130 0.11 -3.96 -18.24
N ILE A 131 1.42 -3.70 -18.24
CA ILE A 131 2.11 -2.99 -19.33
C ILE A 131 2.00 -3.78 -20.64
N ASP A 132 2.21 -5.09 -20.59
CA ASP A 132 2.21 -5.97 -21.75
C ASP A 132 0.82 -6.12 -22.36
N SER A 133 -0.22 -6.17 -21.51
CA SER A 133 -1.62 -6.19 -21.95
C SER A 133 -2.06 -4.90 -22.65
N GLY A 134 -1.32 -3.80 -22.46
CA GLY A 134 -1.67 -2.47 -22.95
C GLY A 134 -2.59 -1.68 -22.02
N LYS A 135 -3.10 -2.29 -20.93
CA LYS A 135 -3.96 -1.60 -19.96
C LYS A 135 -3.23 -0.51 -19.18
N LEU A 136 -1.95 -0.70 -18.86
CA LEU A 136 -1.13 0.30 -18.20
C LEU A 136 -0.27 1.05 -19.21
N THR A 137 -0.54 2.35 -19.35
CA THR A 137 0.13 3.23 -20.31
C THR A 137 1.48 3.72 -19.81
N VAL A 138 1.60 3.96 -18.50
CA VAL A 138 2.85 4.40 -17.86
C VAL A 138 2.93 3.91 -16.41
N ALA A 139 4.14 3.51 -16.00
CA ALA A 139 4.50 3.22 -14.63
C ALA A 139 5.66 4.10 -14.16
N SER A 140 5.41 4.95 -13.18
CA SER A 140 6.42 5.73 -12.47
C SER A 140 6.72 5.09 -11.13
N ALA A 141 8.00 4.85 -10.84
CA ALA A 141 8.46 4.22 -9.61
C ALA A 141 9.87 4.66 -9.22
N THR A 142 10.37 4.18 -8.07
CA THR A 142 11.78 4.31 -7.69
C THR A 142 12.60 3.09 -8.09
N ALA A 143 12.02 1.89 -7.96
CA ALA A 143 12.75 0.64 -8.14
C ALA A 143 11.88 -0.49 -8.69
N PHE A 144 12.54 -1.58 -9.06
CA PHE A 144 11.92 -2.85 -9.40
C PHE A 144 11.88 -3.78 -8.17
N SER A 145 10.78 -4.49 -8.00
CA SER A 145 10.60 -5.57 -7.03
C SER A 145 10.01 -6.78 -7.76
N LEU A 146 10.84 -7.37 -8.62
CA LEU A 146 10.42 -8.43 -9.55
C LEU A 146 10.80 -9.82 -9.01
N SER A 147 10.04 -10.85 -9.37
CA SER A 147 10.48 -12.23 -9.26
C SER A 147 11.64 -12.52 -10.23
N PRO A 148 12.38 -13.62 -10.04
CA PRO A 148 13.46 -14.00 -10.98
C PRO A 148 12.99 -14.06 -12.44
N THR A 149 11.82 -14.65 -12.69
CA THR A 149 11.24 -14.79 -14.03
C THR A 149 10.84 -13.45 -14.63
N ALA A 150 10.21 -12.57 -13.85
CA ALA A 150 9.84 -11.24 -14.33
C ALA A 150 11.07 -10.34 -14.57
N ALA A 151 12.12 -10.49 -13.75
CA ALA A 151 13.39 -9.78 -13.95
C ALA A 151 14.09 -10.19 -15.25
N GLU A 152 14.11 -11.49 -15.57
CA GLU A 152 14.64 -12.00 -16.83
C GLU A 152 13.87 -11.43 -18.03
N LYS A 153 12.53 -11.53 -18.02
CA LYS A 153 11.64 -10.94 -19.02
C LYS A 153 11.85 -9.44 -19.18
N MET A 154 12.04 -8.70 -18.08
CA MET A 154 12.32 -7.25 -18.07
C MET A 154 13.63 -6.96 -18.81
N ASN A 155 14.69 -7.70 -18.48
CA ASN A 155 16.01 -7.51 -19.10
C ASN A 155 16.00 -7.81 -20.60
N GLU A 156 15.35 -8.89 -21.04
CA GLU A 156 15.24 -9.26 -22.45
C GLU A 156 14.50 -8.19 -23.29
N ASN A 157 13.54 -7.49 -22.68
CA ASN A 157 12.67 -6.52 -23.36
C ASN A 157 12.86 -5.09 -22.85
N ALA A 158 14.00 -4.77 -22.24
CA ALA A 158 14.23 -3.50 -21.53
C ALA A 158 13.96 -2.26 -22.41
N ALA A 159 14.32 -2.29 -23.70
CA ALA A 159 14.07 -1.17 -24.62
C ALA A 159 12.57 -0.92 -24.89
N HIS A 160 11.72 -1.95 -24.81
CA HIS A 160 10.27 -1.81 -24.87
C HIS A 160 9.76 -1.15 -23.58
N TYR A 161 10.13 -1.72 -22.43
CA TYR A 161 9.72 -1.22 -21.12
C TYR A 161 10.18 0.21 -20.84
N ALA A 162 11.36 0.61 -21.32
CA ALA A 162 11.90 1.96 -21.12
C ALA A 162 11.02 3.08 -21.71
N LYS A 163 10.13 2.75 -22.64
CA LYS A 163 9.16 3.69 -23.22
C LYS A 163 7.94 3.93 -22.32
N LYS A 164 7.69 3.02 -21.38
CA LYS A 164 6.51 3.01 -20.50
C LYS A 164 6.87 3.15 -19.02
N ILE A 165 8.15 3.02 -18.65
CA ILE A 165 8.62 3.09 -17.27
C ILE A 165 9.48 4.34 -17.04
N VAL A 166 9.21 5.03 -15.94
CA VAL A 166 10.02 6.14 -15.43
C VAL A 166 10.52 5.78 -14.03
N LEU A 167 11.84 5.69 -13.85
CA LEU A 167 12.46 5.47 -12.54
C LEU A 167 12.96 6.80 -11.97
N ARG A 168 12.48 7.18 -10.79
CA ARG A 168 12.78 8.45 -10.13
C ARG A 168 13.47 8.22 -8.80
N PRO A 169 14.27 9.18 -8.31
CA PRO A 169 14.66 9.21 -6.90
C PRO A 169 13.45 9.08 -5.95
N GLN A 170 13.63 8.40 -4.82
CA GLN A 170 12.50 8.10 -3.91
C GLN A 170 11.88 9.36 -3.30
N ASP A 171 12.67 10.43 -3.14
CA ASP A 171 12.22 11.75 -2.70
C ASP A 171 11.41 12.48 -3.77
N VAL A 172 11.30 11.95 -4.99
CA VAL A 172 10.34 12.36 -6.02
C VAL A 172 9.16 11.40 -6.09
N SER A 173 9.40 10.09 -6.21
CA SER A 173 8.31 9.09 -6.32
C SER A 173 7.39 9.09 -5.10
N ASN A 174 7.92 9.38 -3.92
CA ASN A 174 7.16 9.41 -2.67
C ASN A 174 6.85 10.85 -2.22
N HIS A 175 7.06 11.85 -3.06
CA HIS A 175 6.92 13.24 -2.65
C HIS A 175 5.44 13.60 -2.41
N PRO A 176 5.04 14.08 -1.20
CA PRO A 176 3.66 14.42 -0.88
C PRO A 176 2.98 15.36 -1.88
N GLU A 177 3.72 16.35 -2.40
CA GLU A 177 3.22 17.30 -3.41
C GLU A 177 2.78 16.59 -4.69
N ALA A 178 3.57 15.62 -5.18
CA ALA A 178 3.27 14.88 -6.39
C ALA A 178 2.09 13.94 -6.17
N ILE A 179 2.13 13.16 -5.09
CA ILE A 179 1.09 12.19 -4.72
C ILE A 179 -0.28 12.90 -4.64
N ARG A 180 -0.34 14.02 -3.92
CA ARG A 180 -1.57 14.78 -3.73
C ARG A 180 -2.04 15.47 -4.99
N ARG A 181 -1.13 16.05 -5.77
CA ARG A 181 -1.46 16.73 -7.02
C ARG A 181 -2.07 15.77 -8.04
N MET A 182 -1.50 14.57 -8.16
CA MET A 182 -1.98 13.55 -9.09
C MET A 182 -3.24 12.83 -8.60
N GLY A 183 -3.56 12.94 -7.31
CA GLY A 183 -4.69 12.23 -6.72
C GLY A 183 -4.47 10.73 -6.69
N VAL A 184 -3.28 10.27 -6.27
CA VAL A 184 -2.93 8.84 -6.29
C VAL A 184 -3.93 8.01 -5.48
N ILE A 185 -4.36 6.87 -6.02
CA ILE A 185 -5.12 5.86 -5.25
C ILE A 185 -4.09 4.93 -4.61
N ALA A 186 -3.94 5.03 -3.28
CA ALA A 186 -2.98 4.26 -2.50
C ALA A 186 -3.62 2.99 -1.96
N CYS A 187 -3.01 1.83 -2.23
CA CYS A 187 -3.43 0.54 -1.69
C CYS A 187 -2.24 -0.17 -1.04
N ASN A 188 -2.26 -0.30 0.29
CA ASN A 188 -1.15 -0.81 1.08
C ASN A 188 -1.54 -2.05 1.88
N GLY A 189 -0.58 -2.97 2.07
CA GLY A 189 -0.74 -4.07 3.02
C GLY A 189 -0.65 -3.57 4.47
N MET A 190 -1.25 -4.30 5.41
CA MET A 190 -1.13 -4.05 6.85
C MET A 190 -0.95 -5.32 7.66
N ILE A 191 -0.41 -5.19 8.88
CA ILE A 191 -0.36 -6.28 9.88
C ILE A 191 -1.72 -6.43 10.55
N GLU A 192 -2.28 -5.34 11.06
CA GLU A 192 -3.57 -5.31 11.75
C GLU A 192 -4.17 -3.91 11.69
N ALA A 193 -5.50 -3.83 11.81
CA ALA A 193 -6.22 -2.59 12.07
C ALA A 193 -7.06 -2.74 13.33
N ASP A 194 -7.30 -1.64 14.04
CA ASP A 194 -8.30 -1.64 15.09
C ASP A 194 -9.69 -1.33 14.56
N ILE A 195 -10.70 -1.55 15.41
CA ILE A 195 -12.09 -1.24 15.07
C ILE A 195 -12.29 0.24 14.69
N TYR A 196 -11.47 1.16 15.20
CA TYR A 196 -11.56 2.59 14.85
C TYR A 196 -10.84 2.91 13.54
N GLY A 197 -10.13 1.96 12.95
CA GLY A 197 -9.43 2.09 11.69
C GLY A 197 -8.09 2.78 11.81
N ASN A 198 -7.42 2.71 12.97
CA ASN A 198 -5.96 2.90 13.01
C ASN A 198 -5.28 1.63 12.49
N VAL A 199 -4.13 1.76 11.85
CA VAL A 199 -3.42 0.66 11.19
C VAL A 199 -1.99 0.53 11.71
N ASN A 200 -1.59 -0.72 11.92
CA ASN A 200 -0.23 -1.17 12.17
C ASN A 200 0.33 -1.86 10.92
N SER A 201 1.47 -1.40 10.43
CA SER A 201 2.18 -1.95 9.27
C SER A 201 3.54 -2.54 9.64
N THR A 202 3.99 -2.38 10.89
CA THR A 202 5.40 -2.60 11.25
C THR A 202 5.65 -3.54 12.41
N HIS A 203 4.93 -3.42 13.54
CA HIS A 203 5.31 -4.09 14.78
C HIS A 203 4.35 -5.22 15.13
N VAL A 204 4.78 -6.47 14.92
CA VAL A 204 4.06 -7.63 15.43
C VAL A 204 4.13 -7.63 16.96
N MET A 205 2.96 -7.68 17.61
CA MET A 205 2.82 -7.63 19.08
C MET A 205 3.56 -6.43 19.70
N GLY A 206 3.51 -5.28 19.02
CA GLY A 206 3.99 -3.97 19.50
C GLY A 206 5.51 -3.78 19.57
N SER A 207 6.30 -4.82 19.34
CA SER A 207 7.75 -4.77 19.59
C SER A 207 8.61 -5.52 18.57
N ARG A 208 8.03 -6.45 17.81
CA ARG A 208 8.79 -7.20 16.81
C ARG A 208 8.62 -6.57 15.43
N MET A 209 9.66 -5.89 14.96
CA MET A 209 9.69 -5.34 13.60
C MET A 209 9.48 -6.43 12.55
N GLN A 210 8.59 -6.16 11.59
CA GLN A 210 8.37 -6.98 10.40
C GLN A 210 9.32 -6.55 9.28
N ASN A 211 9.13 -5.35 8.73
CA ASN A 211 9.97 -4.75 7.69
C ASN A 211 10.32 -3.29 8.03
N GLY A 212 9.30 -2.42 8.00
CA GLY A 212 9.38 -0.98 8.23
C GLY A 212 8.19 -0.28 7.57
N ILE A 213 7.94 0.99 7.92
CA ILE A 213 6.79 1.75 7.38
C ILE A 213 6.93 1.98 5.87
N GLY A 214 8.17 2.15 5.38
CA GLY A 214 8.42 2.44 3.97
C GLY A 214 7.68 3.69 3.51
N GLY A 215 7.27 3.72 2.24
CA GLY A 215 6.44 4.80 1.69
C GLY A 215 4.96 4.74 2.04
N SER A 216 4.48 3.79 2.85
CA SER A 216 3.04 3.68 3.11
C SER A 216 2.49 4.96 3.73
N GLY A 217 3.27 5.64 4.59
CA GLY A 217 2.90 6.94 5.17
C GLY A 217 2.80 8.05 4.12
N ASP A 218 3.75 8.09 3.19
CA ASP A 218 3.80 9.09 2.12
C ASP A 218 2.54 9.02 1.23
N PHE A 219 2.19 7.81 0.79
CA PHE A 219 1.05 7.58 -0.09
C PHE A 219 -0.29 7.67 0.64
N THR A 220 -0.40 7.08 1.82
CA THR A 220 -1.67 7.03 2.57
C THR A 220 -2.15 8.42 2.97
N ARG A 221 -1.26 9.28 3.49
CA ARG A 221 -1.62 10.64 3.94
C ARG A 221 -2.01 11.56 2.78
N ASN A 222 -1.44 11.33 1.60
CA ASN A 222 -1.48 12.31 0.50
C ASN A 222 -2.28 11.83 -0.72
N GLY A 223 -2.67 10.55 -0.77
CA GLY A 223 -3.48 10.01 -1.85
C GLY A 223 -4.91 10.56 -1.88
N TRP A 224 -5.57 10.43 -3.03
CA TRP A 224 -7.00 10.72 -3.18
C TRP A 224 -7.85 9.72 -2.41
N ALA A 225 -7.47 8.44 -2.49
CA ALA A 225 -8.01 7.36 -1.68
C ALA A 225 -6.89 6.60 -0.98
N SER A 226 -7.12 6.23 0.27
CA SER A 226 -6.21 5.41 1.08
C SER A 226 -6.86 4.12 1.53
N CYS A 227 -6.40 3.02 0.92
CA CYS A 227 -6.92 1.68 1.14
C CYS A 227 -5.87 0.82 1.83
N PHE A 228 -6.31 0.03 2.82
CA PHE A 228 -5.49 -1.02 3.42
C PHE A 228 -6.12 -2.39 3.25
N VAL A 229 -5.25 -3.36 2.99
CA VAL A 229 -5.64 -4.74 2.69
C VAL A 229 -4.89 -5.71 3.59
N THR A 230 -5.60 -6.72 4.09
CA THR A 230 -5.03 -7.85 4.83
C THR A 230 -6.04 -8.99 4.88
N PRO A 231 -5.64 -10.26 4.98
CA PRO A 231 -6.59 -11.31 5.34
C PRO A 231 -7.10 -11.03 6.77
N SER A 232 -8.36 -11.34 7.07
CA SER A 232 -8.98 -11.01 8.36
C SER A 232 -8.37 -11.78 9.54
N THR A 233 -7.62 -12.86 9.25
CA THR A 233 -6.85 -13.61 10.24
C THR A 233 -5.42 -13.91 9.78
N ALA A 234 -4.56 -14.26 10.74
CA ALA A 234 -3.23 -14.75 10.50
C ALA A 234 -2.93 -16.00 11.36
N LYS A 235 -1.82 -16.68 11.04
CA LYS A 235 -1.36 -17.90 11.75
C LYS A 235 -2.43 -18.99 11.83
N GLY A 236 -3.14 -19.22 10.71
CA GLY A 236 -4.16 -20.27 10.63
C GLY A 236 -5.38 -19.99 11.52
N GLY A 237 -5.82 -18.74 11.58
CA GLY A 237 -6.97 -18.33 12.40
C GLY A 237 -6.64 -18.02 13.86
N ALA A 238 -5.39 -18.21 14.32
CA ALA A 238 -5.00 -17.97 15.71
C ALA A 238 -4.86 -16.47 16.06
N ILE A 239 -4.70 -15.61 15.06
CA ILE A 239 -4.60 -14.15 15.22
C ILE A 239 -5.71 -13.50 14.39
N SER A 240 -6.43 -12.54 14.98
CA SER A 240 -7.27 -11.62 14.21
C SER A 240 -6.44 -10.45 13.69
N CYS A 241 -6.66 -10.06 12.44
CA CYS A 241 -6.09 -8.84 11.87
C CYS A 241 -6.98 -7.60 12.12
N ILE A 242 -8.19 -7.79 12.65
CA ILE A 242 -9.05 -6.73 13.19
C ILE A 242 -9.10 -6.85 14.71
N VAL A 243 -8.59 -5.86 15.44
CA VAL A 243 -8.37 -5.93 16.89
C VAL A 243 -9.11 -4.81 17.65
N PRO A 244 -9.28 -4.93 18.98
CA PRO A 244 -9.85 -3.85 19.79
C PRO A 244 -9.06 -2.53 19.72
N MET A 245 -7.73 -2.60 19.80
CA MET A 245 -6.80 -1.49 19.68
C MET A 245 -5.51 -2.02 19.06
N VAL A 246 -4.94 -1.32 18.08
CA VAL A 246 -3.65 -1.74 17.51
C VAL A 246 -2.56 -1.58 18.56
N ASN A 247 -1.60 -2.51 18.59
CA ASN A 247 -0.49 -2.43 19.54
C ASN A 247 0.58 -1.38 19.15
N HIS A 248 0.54 -0.92 17.89
CA HIS A 248 1.42 0.10 17.32
C HIS A 248 0.64 0.83 16.23
N VAL A 249 0.78 2.15 16.13
CA VAL A 249 0.07 2.96 15.11
C VAL A 249 1.10 3.50 14.12
N ASP A 250 1.04 3.02 12.88
CA ASP A 250 1.74 3.63 11.75
C ASP A 250 0.85 4.63 11.01
N HIS A 251 -0.45 4.34 10.91
CA HIS A 251 -1.43 5.19 10.26
C HIS A 251 -2.64 5.41 11.17
N THR A 252 -2.94 6.68 11.42
CA THR A 252 -4.08 7.07 12.27
C THR A 252 -5.40 6.90 11.51
N GLU A 253 -6.53 6.90 12.21
CA GLU A 253 -7.85 6.86 11.57
C GLU A 253 -8.10 7.98 10.53
N HIS A 254 -7.39 9.11 10.65
CA HIS A 254 -7.48 10.23 9.71
C HIS A 254 -6.83 9.93 8.35
N ASP A 255 -5.92 8.95 8.33
CA ASP A 255 -5.19 8.53 7.15
C ASP A 255 -5.88 7.38 6.44
N VAL A 256 -6.78 6.67 7.13
CA VAL A 256 -7.35 5.40 6.67
C VAL A 256 -8.80 5.61 6.26
N GLN A 257 -9.06 5.44 4.97
CA GLN A 257 -10.39 5.67 4.39
C GLN A 257 -11.10 4.38 4.03
N VAL A 258 -10.38 3.34 3.60
CA VAL A 258 -10.95 2.05 3.21
C VAL A 258 -10.14 0.91 3.82
N LEU A 259 -10.81 -0.03 4.46
CA LEU A 259 -10.23 -1.30 4.93
C LEU A 259 -10.86 -2.46 4.16
N ILE A 260 -10.05 -3.42 3.74
CA ILE A 260 -10.48 -4.56 2.93
C ILE A 260 -9.87 -5.84 3.48
N THR A 261 -10.71 -6.85 3.66
CA THR A 261 -10.31 -8.23 3.92
C THR A 261 -11.07 -9.15 2.97
N GLU A 262 -10.79 -10.46 3.01
CA GLU A 262 -11.55 -11.45 2.27
C GLU A 262 -13.03 -11.55 2.71
N GLN A 263 -13.37 -10.93 3.85
CA GLN A 263 -14.75 -10.88 4.37
C GLN A 263 -15.58 -9.77 3.71
N GLY A 264 -14.93 -8.74 3.14
CA GLY A 264 -15.59 -7.56 2.60
C GLY A 264 -14.78 -6.28 2.72
N LEU A 265 -15.47 -5.15 2.55
CA LEU A 265 -14.88 -3.82 2.51
C LEU A 265 -15.62 -2.84 3.43
N ALA A 266 -14.87 -2.10 4.24
CA ALA A 266 -15.36 -1.01 5.06
C ALA A 266 -14.89 0.34 4.49
N ASP A 267 -15.81 1.07 3.87
CA ASP A 267 -15.63 2.48 3.50
C ASP A 267 -15.92 3.37 4.71
N LEU A 268 -14.89 4.09 5.16
CA LEU A 268 -14.86 4.85 6.40
C LEU A 268 -14.94 6.37 6.17
N ARG A 269 -15.09 6.82 4.92
CA ARG A 269 -15.15 8.24 4.57
C ARG A 269 -16.37 8.89 5.24
N GLY A 270 -16.13 9.99 5.94
CA GLY A 270 -17.18 10.77 6.61
C GLY A 270 -17.79 10.13 7.86
N LEU A 271 -17.22 9.03 8.38
CA LEU A 271 -17.72 8.34 9.56
C LEU A 271 -16.99 8.76 10.84
N ALA A 272 -17.73 8.92 11.93
CA ALA A 272 -17.18 9.08 13.28
C ALA A 272 -16.65 7.74 13.84
N PRO A 273 -15.77 7.73 14.87
CA PRO A 273 -15.12 6.51 15.35
C PRO A 273 -16.08 5.36 15.68
N ARG A 274 -17.21 5.63 16.35
CA ARG A 274 -18.23 4.59 16.65
C ARG A 274 -18.91 4.01 15.41
N GLN A 275 -19.09 4.82 14.36
CA GLN A 275 -19.63 4.34 13.08
C GLN A 275 -18.57 3.53 12.32
N ARG A 276 -17.29 3.95 12.39
CA ARG A 276 -16.15 3.19 11.86
C ARG A 276 -16.08 1.81 12.52
N ALA A 277 -16.13 1.75 13.85
CA ALA A 277 -16.12 0.50 14.62
C ALA A 277 -17.16 -0.51 14.16
N LEU A 278 -18.41 -0.10 14.01
CA LEU A 278 -19.45 -0.97 13.49
C LEU A 278 -19.16 -1.39 12.04
N LYS A 279 -18.79 -0.45 11.16
CA LYS A 279 -18.51 -0.77 9.76
C LYS A 279 -17.33 -1.74 9.61
N VAL A 280 -16.25 -1.55 10.34
CA VAL A 280 -15.06 -2.41 10.32
C VAL A 280 -15.39 -3.81 10.83
N ILE A 281 -16.07 -3.94 11.97
CA ILE A 281 -16.47 -5.25 12.51
C ILE A 281 -17.36 -6.00 11.53
N GLU A 282 -18.38 -5.33 10.99
CA GLU A 282 -19.38 -5.99 10.16
C GLU A 282 -18.83 -6.43 8.79
N ASN A 283 -17.89 -5.68 8.22
CA ASN A 283 -17.44 -5.91 6.85
C ASN A 283 -16.04 -6.53 6.76
N CYS A 284 -15.17 -6.39 7.77
CA CYS A 284 -13.77 -6.78 7.65
C CYS A 284 -13.32 -7.85 8.66
N ALA A 285 -13.94 -7.94 9.84
CA ALA A 285 -13.54 -8.93 10.83
C ALA A 285 -13.97 -10.35 10.43
N HIS A 286 -13.14 -11.35 10.74
CA HIS A 286 -13.49 -12.75 10.56
C HIS A 286 -14.72 -13.12 11.41
N PRO A 287 -15.61 -14.03 10.96
CA PRO A 287 -16.78 -14.47 11.72
C PRO A 287 -16.47 -14.88 13.17
N ASP A 288 -15.36 -15.59 13.40
CA ASP A 288 -14.94 -16.04 14.73
C ASP A 288 -14.62 -14.88 15.69
N TYR A 289 -14.21 -13.73 15.17
CA TYR A 289 -13.81 -12.56 15.94
C TYR A 289 -14.86 -11.45 15.99
N LYS A 290 -15.94 -11.51 15.19
CA LYS A 290 -17.00 -10.47 15.17
C LYS A 290 -17.69 -10.31 16.53
N GLU A 291 -18.17 -11.41 17.13
CA GLU A 291 -18.85 -11.31 18.43
C GLU A 291 -17.93 -10.84 19.56
N PRO A 292 -16.70 -11.38 19.71
CA PRO A 292 -15.73 -10.85 20.65
C PRO A 292 -15.47 -9.33 20.51
N LEU A 293 -15.42 -8.80 19.29
CA LEU A 293 -15.27 -7.35 19.05
C LEU A 293 -16.53 -6.56 19.45
N ARG A 294 -17.72 -7.07 19.16
CA ARG A 294 -18.99 -6.45 19.60
C ARG A 294 -19.10 -6.44 21.13
N GLU A 295 -18.65 -7.50 21.80
CA GLU A 295 -18.58 -7.56 23.26
C GLU A 295 -17.57 -6.55 23.82
N TYR A 296 -16.42 -6.39 23.18
CA TYR A 296 -15.45 -5.36 23.54
C TYR A 296 -16.07 -3.96 23.47
N ILE A 297 -16.80 -3.60 22.40
CA ILE A 297 -17.49 -2.31 22.29
C ILE A 297 -18.47 -2.12 23.46
N LYS A 298 -19.33 -3.11 23.74
CA LYS A 298 -20.30 -3.03 24.84
C LYS A 298 -19.62 -2.81 26.20
N LEU A 299 -18.44 -3.40 26.41
CA LEU A 299 -17.65 -3.23 27.62
C LEU A 299 -16.99 -1.85 27.67
N ALA A 300 -16.38 -1.43 26.56
CA ALA A 300 -15.72 -0.14 26.42
C ALA A 300 -16.70 1.02 26.65
N GLU A 301 -17.92 0.96 26.10
CA GLU A 301 -18.96 1.97 26.30
C GLU A 301 -19.42 2.09 27.77
N LYS A 302 -19.26 1.04 28.58
CA LYS A 302 -19.58 1.07 30.02
C LYS A 302 -18.44 1.63 30.88
N LYS A 303 -17.19 1.53 30.41
CA LYS A 303 -15.99 1.85 31.21
C LYS A 303 -15.25 3.10 30.76
N ALA A 304 -15.45 3.53 29.52
CA ALA A 304 -14.71 4.64 28.94
C ALA A 304 -15.00 5.96 29.68
N ASN A 305 -13.96 6.77 29.86
CA ASN A 305 -14.08 8.13 30.37
C ASN A 305 -14.71 9.10 29.34
N GLY A 306 -14.76 8.70 28.06
CA GLY A 306 -15.32 9.50 26.99
C GLY A 306 -15.91 8.63 25.88
N MET A 307 -16.97 9.14 25.24
CA MET A 307 -17.77 8.38 24.28
C MET A 307 -17.43 8.67 22.81
N HIS A 308 -16.42 9.51 22.54
CA HIS A 308 -16.00 9.78 21.16
C HIS A 308 -15.36 8.52 20.54
N THR A 309 -14.39 7.93 21.26
CA THR A 309 -13.66 6.71 20.88
C THR A 309 -13.57 5.80 22.11
N PRO A 310 -14.63 5.05 22.45
CA PRO A 310 -14.69 4.29 23.69
C PRO A 310 -13.62 3.18 23.77
N HIS A 311 -12.82 3.15 24.84
CA HIS A 311 -11.93 2.03 25.14
C HIS A 311 -12.09 1.58 26.58
N ASP A 312 -12.02 0.27 26.80
CA ASP A 312 -11.63 -0.30 28.09
C ASP A 312 -10.10 -0.44 28.12
N LEU A 313 -9.43 0.51 28.77
CA LEU A 313 -7.96 0.57 28.81
C LEU A 313 -7.34 -0.68 29.44
N ALA A 314 -8.05 -1.36 30.35
CA ALA A 314 -7.55 -2.56 31.01
C ALA A 314 -7.47 -3.77 30.07
N THR A 315 -8.27 -3.78 28.99
CA THR A 315 -8.41 -4.95 28.10
C THR A 315 -8.13 -4.63 26.63
N ALA A 316 -7.82 -3.37 26.29
CA ALA A 316 -7.59 -2.91 24.91
C ALA A 316 -6.51 -3.72 24.14
N LEU A 317 -5.44 -4.14 24.83
CA LEU A 317 -4.37 -4.97 24.27
C LEU A 317 -4.46 -6.45 24.72
N GLY A 318 -5.59 -6.86 25.30
CA GLY A 318 -5.74 -8.18 25.91
C GLY A 318 -5.60 -9.33 24.90
N TRP A 319 -5.94 -9.11 23.63
CA TRP A 319 -5.78 -10.13 22.58
C TRP A 319 -4.31 -10.39 22.26
N HIS A 320 -3.49 -9.34 22.17
CA HIS A 320 -2.05 -9.46 21.94
C HIS A 320 -1.35 -10.19 23.08
N VAL A 321 -1.69 -9.82 24.33
CA VAL A 321 -1.18 -10.52 25.53
C VAL A 321 -1.56 -12.00 25.50
N ARG A 322 -2.83 -12.31 25.22
CA ARG A 322 -3.31 -13.69 25.14
C ARG A 322 -2.54 -14.50 24.08
N PHE A 323 -2.34 -13.95 22.88
CA PHE A 323 -1.57 -14.64 21.85
C PHE A 323 -0.14 -14.96 22.30
N LEU A 324 0.52 -14.05 23.02
CA LEU A 324 1.86 -14.30 23.56
C LEU A 324 1.88 -15.39 24.64
N GLU A 325 0.82 -15.50 25.45
CA GLU A 325 0.71 -16.47 26.54
C GLU A 325 0.25 -17.86 26.08
N THR A 326 -0.67 -17.92 25.12
CA THR A 326 -1.40 -19.16 24.77
C THR A 326 -1.23 -19.58 23.31
N GLY A 327 -0.65 -18.74 22.46
CA GLY A 327 -0.52 -18.98 21.02
C GLY A 327 -1.80 -18.70 20.21
N THR A 328 -2.85 -18.15 20.81
CA THR A 328 -4.09 -17.75 20.14
C THR A 328 -4.72 -16.50 20.76
N MET A 329 -5.38 -15.66 19.95
CA MET A 329 -6.18 -14.52 20.43
C MET A 329 -7.56 -14.95 20.92
N MET A 330 -8.02 -16.18 20.62
CA MET A 330 -9.29 -16.69 21.13
C MET A 330 -9.14 -17.13 22.59
N ALA A 331 -10.20 -16.91 23.38
CA ALA A 331 -10.27 -17.35 24.78
C ALA A 331 -10.67 -18.83 24.88
#